data_AF-A0A7U2F200-F1
#
_entry.id   AF-A0A7U2F200-F1
#
_cell.length_a   1.000
_cell.length_b   1.000
_cell.length_c   1.000
_cell.angle_alpha   90.00
_cell.angle_beta   90.00
_cell.angle_gamma   90.00
#
_symmetry.space_group_name_H-M   'P 1'
#
loop_
_entity.id
_entity.type
_entity.pdbx_description
1 polymer ?
#
loop_
_entity_poly.entity_id
_entity_poly.type
_entity_poly.pdbx_seq_one_letter_code
_entity_poly.pdbx_strand_id
1 'polypeptide(L)'
;MAPRRGGSSSSGGGSSSSTCPDAFLDTETQVSFANEVLFFVIILGIFITLFIFRRRKVPGKQLIGAPLIICLSFLLLTYLCSIIATILRQCETTTIASSFYWSVAISIFTMISYWLFLVVVVFTLNTMLRRQLGTGHSNAIFKIIPLAIIALIGVLACVVAGMAAYLNAETGRIYTSRYRYGYSNVGSIVYPLSGLRVAFYSLYLISLLVSGALALKTIMSLRKAGKAGGDLLGWVLALTIAMVFWTICTLVGAVWSLQGYYASTYSVASYLALGYLVNFGQALSFIFILCIAKHVSWKTTTGAEPMAYQSQYSPVANPAAQPYQPYGHNNLNGHANEQYGYNANVNGQANHYHEAPEYVGTNNAIRA
;
A
#
# COMPACT_ATOMS: atom_id res chain seq x y z
N MET A 1 30.31 -82.58 -4.05
CA MET A 1 29.41 -81.76 -3.22
C MET A 1 30.10 -80.43 -2.94
N ALA A 2 29.52 -79.33 -3.43
CA ALA A 2 29.88 -77.96 -3.06
C ALA A 2 28.56 -77.15 -3.02
N PRO A 3 28.45 -76.14 -2.13
CA PRO A 3 27.15 -75.65 -1.67
C PRO A 3 26.49 -74.67 -2.65
N ARG A 4 25.19 -74.85 -2.84
CA ARG A 4 24.28 -73.92 -3.52
C ARG A 4 24.29 -72.56 -2.82
N ARG A 5 24.82 -71.52 -3.48
CA ARG A 5 24.46 -70.13 -3.21
C ARG A 5 23.09 -69.86 -3.85
N GLY A 6 22.09 -69.61 -3.02
CA GLY A 6 20.86 -68.90 -3.42
C GLY A 6 21.17 -67.43 -3.72
N GLY A 7 20.24 -66.58 -4.14
CA GLY A 7 18.90 -66.75 -4.71
C GLY A 7 18.81 -65.78 -5.92
N SER A 8 17.90 -65.95 -6.89
CA SER A 8 16.55 -65.35 -6.88
C SER A 8 16.49 -64.06 -6.04
N SER A 9 16.12 -62.89 -6.55
CA SER A 9 15.24 -62.59 -7.67
C SER A 9 15.34 -61.09 -7.96
N SER A 10 15.45 -60.76 -9.24
CA SER A 10 15.07 -59.47 -9.80
C SER A 10 13.61 -59.16 -9.47
N SER A 11 13.36 -58.08 -8.73
CA SER A 11 12.06 -57.43 -8.65
C SER A 11 12.24 -55.94 -8.92
N GLY A 12 12.07 -55.57 -10.18
CA GLY A 12 11.53 -54.26 -10.50
C GLY A 12 10.07 -54.19 -10.03
N GLY A 13 9.61 -52.99 -9.72
CA GLY A 13 8.20 -52.72 -9.43
C GLY A 13 8.01 -52.05 -8.08
N GLY A 14 7.61 -50.78 -8.12
CA GLY A 14 7.21 -50.03 -6.94
C GLY A 14 7.58 -48.57 -7.07
N SER A 15 7.02 -47.88 -8.06
CA SER A 15 6.81 -46.44 -8.00
C SER A 15 6.16 -46.12 -6.66
N SER A 16 6.95 -45.71 -5.68
CA SER A 16 6.48 -45.12 -4.44
C SER A 16 5.71 -43.89 -4.86
N SER A 17 4.39 -43.98 -4.93
CA SER A 17 3.56 -42.80 -4.97
C SER A 17 4.01 -41.96 -3.77
N SER A 18 4.48 -40.75 -4.04
CA SER A 18 4.76 -39.71 -3.04
C SER A 18 3.46 -39.22 -2.40
N THR A 19 2.56 -40.15 -2.10
CA THR A 19 1.29 -39.96 -1.45
C THR A 19 1.59 -39.98 0.03
N CYS A 20 1.33 -38.84 0.64
CA CYS A 20 1.32 -38.57 2.06
C CYS A 20 0.04 -39.20 2.63
N PRO A 21 0.07 -40.49 3.06
CA PRO A 21 -1.10 -41.16 3.57
C PRO A 21 -1.42 -40.52 4.92
N ASP A 22 -2.70 -40.29 5.22
CA ASP A 22 -3.13 -39.67 6.49
C ASP A 22 -2.81 -38.18 6.67
N ALA A 23 -2.52 -37.45 5.59
CA ALA A 23 -2.40 -36.00 5.63
C ALA A 23 -3.74 -35.31 5.94
N PHE A 24 -3.75 -34.29 6.79
CA PHE A 24 -4.93 -33.44 7.07
C PHE A 24 -6.15 -34.20 7.59
N LEU A 25 -5.99 -35.12 8.54
CA LEU A 25 -7.12 -35.84 9.14
C LEU A 25 -8.04 -34.95 9.98
N ASP A 26 -7.51 -33.86 10.53
CA ASP A 26 -8.24 -32.97 11.42
C ASP A 26 -8.91 -31.80 10.68
N THR A 27 -10.17 -31.55 10.99
CA THR A 27 -10.99 -30.50 10.36
C THR A 27 -10.40 -29.12 10.61
N GLU A 28 -9.83 -28.88 11.81
CA GLU A 28 -9.23 -27.58 12.13
C GLU A 28 -8.03 -27.29 11.23
N THR A 29 -7.19 -28.30 10.98
CA THR A 29 -6.04 -28.17 10.09
C THR A 29 -6.43 -27.99 8.63
N GLN A 30 -7.48 -28.66 8.17
CA GLN A 30 -8.03 -28.49 6.82
C GLN A 30 -8.54 -27.05 6.61
N VAL A 31 -9.33 -26.54 7.56
CA VAL A 31 -9.91 -25.19 7.50
C VAL A 31 -8.81 -24.13 7.57
N SER A 32 -7.84 -24.27 8.49
CA SER A 32 -6.70 -23.37 8.57
C SER A 32 -5.88 -23.37 7.28
N PHE A 33 -5.62 -24.55 6.69
CA PHE A 33 -4.86 -24.65 5.45
C PHE A 33 -5.61 -24.05 4.25
N ALA A 34 -6.92 -24.30 4.15
CA ALA A 34 -7.77 -23.73 3.11
C ALA A 34 -7.77 -22.19 3.17
N ASN A 35 -7.77 -21.60 4.37
CA ASN A 35 -7.63 -20.17 4.57
C ASN A 35 -6.32 -19.64 3.96
N GLU A 36 -5.18 -20.24 4.31
CA GLU A 36 -3.87 -19.83 3.82
C GLU A 36 -3.77 -19.93 2.28
N VAL A 37 -4.24 -21.04 1.70
CA VAL A 37 -4.22 -21.27 0.24
C VAL A 37 -5.14 -20.30 -0.49
N LEU A 38 -6.37 -20.10 0.00
CA LEU A 38 -7.34 -19.20 -0.61
C LEU A 38 -6.78 -17.77 -0.68
N PHE A 39 -6.28 -17.27 0.44
CA PHE A 39 -5.77 -15.90 0.51
C PHE A 39 -4.41 -15.73 -0.17
N PHE A 40 -3.57 -16.78 -0.22
CA PHE A 40 -2.39 -16.77 -1.08
C PHE A 40 -2.76 -16.49 -2.55
N VAL A 41 -3.75 -17.21 -3.09
CA VAL A 41 -4.21 -17.02 -4.48
C VAL A 41 -4.79 -15.62 -4.69
N ILE A 42 -5.59 -15.12 -3.75
CA ILE A 42 -6.18 -13.77 -3.82
C ILE A 42 -5.07 -12.69 -3.81
N ILE A 43 -4.15 -12.76 -2.86
CA ILE A 43 -3.04 -11.80 -2.74
C ILE A 43 -2.11 -11.90 -3.96
N LEU A 44 -1.89 -13.09 -4.52
CA LEU A 44 -1.13 -13.27 -5.75
C LEU A 44 -1.82 -12.58 -6.94
N GLY A 45 -3.15 -12.71 -7.05
CA GLY A 45 -3.93 -12.01 -8.07
C GLY A 45 -3.83 -10.48 -7.93
N ILE A 46 -3.87 -9.96 -6.69
CA ILE A 46 -3.68 -8.54 -6.39
C ILE A 46 -2.26 -8.09 -6.79
N PHE A 47 -1.24 -8.88 -6.45
CA PHE A 47 0.15 -8.61 -6.80
C PHE A 47 0.38 -8.56 -8.32
N ILE A 48 -0.16 -9.53 -9.06
CA ILE A 48 -0.11 -9.52 -10.54
C ILE A 48 -0.82 -8.28 -11.10
N THR A 49 -2.01 -7.95 -10.59
CA THR A 49 -2.78 -6.77 -11.00
C THR A 49 -1.99 -5.49 -10.77
N LEU A 50 -1.26 -5.40 -9.65
CA LEU A 50 -0.37 -4.29 -9.34
C LEU A 50 0.71 -4.13 -10.43
N PHE A 51 1.39 -5.21 -10.84
CA PHE A 51 2.39 -5.14 -11.92
C PHE A 51 1.80 -4.69 -13.25
N ILE A 52 0.61 -5.19 -13.60
CA ILE A 52 -0.11 -4.77 -14.81
C ILE A 52 -0.40 -3.26 -14.75
N PHE A 53 -0.89 -2.76 -13.61
CA PHE A 53 -1.16 -1.34 -13.41
C PHE A 53 0.11 -0.50 -13.44
N ARG A 54 1.24 -1.00 -12.95
CA ARG A 54 2.50 -0.27 -13.01
C ARG A 54 3.09 -0.19 -14.41
N ARG A 55 2.88 -1.22 -15.25
CA ARG A 55 3.28 -1.20 -16.67
C ARG A 55 2.46 -0.20 -17.46
N ARG A 56 1.17 -0.05 -17.14
CA ARG A 56 0.33 1.02 -17.69
C ARG A 56 0.76 2.35 -17.03
N LYS A 57 0.80 3.46 -17.79
CA LYS A 57 1.16 4.79 -17.24
C LYS A 57 0.03 5.33 -16.36
N VAL A 58 -0.20 4.71 -15.20
CA VAL A 58 -1.26 5.08 -14.26
C VAL A 58 -0.87 6.34 -13.50
N PRO A 59 -1.79 7.31 -13.35
CA PRO A 59 -1.47 8.62 -12.78
C PRO A 59 -1.08 8.58 -11.28
N GLY A 60 -1.57 7.60 -10.50
CA GLY A 60 -1.19 7.39 -9.09
C GLY A 60 0.08 6.57 -8.86
N LYS A 61 1.09 6.64 -9.74
CA LYS A 61 2.27 5.75 -9.74
C LYS A 61 3.07 5.74 -8.43
N GLN A 62 3.10 6.84 -7.66
CA GLN A 62 3.82 6.88 -6.37
C GLN A 62 3.12 6.04 -5.30
N LEU A 63 1.78 5.88 -5.36
CA LEU A 63 1.03 5.02 -4.42
C LEU A 63 1.29 3.54 -4.70
N ILE A 64 1.50 3.16 -5.97
CA ILE A 64 1.95 1.83 -6.42
C ILE A 64 3.50 1.73 -6.39
N GLY A 65 4.11 2.42 -5.43
CA GLY A 65 5.55 2.53 -5.27
C GLY A 65 6.22 1.25 -4.76
N ALA A 66 7.53 1.32 -4.55
CA ALA A 66 8.30 0.22 -3.96
C ALA A 66 7.75 -0.28 -2.61
N PRO A 67 7.27 0.58 -1.67
CA PRO A 67 6.78 0.10 -0.37
C PRO A 67 5.61 -0.87 -0.48
N LEU A 68 4.66 -0.63 -1.39
CA LEU A 68 3.51 -1.52 -1.60
C LEU A 68 3.91 -2.85 -2.25
N ILE A 69 4.85 -2.82 -3.20
CA ILE A 69 5.37 -4.04 -3.83
C ILE A 69 6.11 -4.88 -2.80
N ILE A 70 7.01 -4.27 -2.03
CA ILE A 70 7.79 -4.97 -1.01
C ILE A 70 6.85 -5.53 0.07
N CYS A 71 5.83 -4.78 0.49
CA CYS A 71 4.79 -5.23 1.40
C CYS A 71 4.09 -6.51 0.89
N LEU A 72 3.56 -6.48 -0.33
CA LEU A 72 2.88 -7.64 -0.92
C LEU A 72 3.83 -8.82 -1.15
N SER A 73 5.08 -8.58 -1.53
CA SER A 73 6.10 -9.63 -1.66
C SER A 73 6.34 -10.34 -0.33
N PHE A 74 6.53 -9.59 0.76
CA PHE A 74 6.69 -10.19 2.10
C PHE A 74 5.43 -10.93 2.54
N LEU A 75 4.23 -10.39 2.26
CA LEU A 75 2.98 -11.08 2.58
C LEU A 75 2.83 -12.39 1.81
N LEU A 76 3.18 -12.42 0.52
CA LEU A 76 3.20 -13.64 -0.28
C LEU A 76 4.21 -14.66 0.24
N LEU A 77 5.39 -14.20 0.66
CA LEU A 77 6.39 -15.07 1.29
C LEU A 77 5.88 -15.65 2.61
N THR A 78 5.17 -14.85 3.42
CA THR A 78 4.51 -15.35 4.64
C THR A 78 3.58 -16.51 4.33
N TYR A 79 2.62 -16.32 3.42
CA TYR A 79 1.67 -17.38 3.05
C TYR A 79 2.37 -18.59 2.42
N LEU A 80 3.35 -18.36 1.55
CA LEU A 80 4.11 -19.45 0.93
C LEU A 80 4.87 -20.28 1.97
N CYS A 81 5.57 -19.64 2.91
CA CYS A 81 6.24 -20.31 4.02
C CYS A 81 5.25 -21.06 4.91
N SER A 82 4.09 -20.47 5.19
CA SER A 82 3.01 -21.08 5.99
C SER A 82 2.44 -22.35 5.33
N ILE A 83 2.16 -22.30 4.01
CA ILE A 83 1.69 -23.43 3.21
C ILE A 83 2.74 -24.54 3.19
N ILE A 84 4.00 -24.21 2.88
CA ILE A 84 5.10 -25.19 2.84
C ILE A 84 5.29 -25.84 4.21
N ALA A 85 5.35 -25.04 5.29
CA ALA A 85 5.50 -25.56 6.64
C ALA A 85 4.34 -26.48 7.04
N THR A 86 3.10 -26.15 6.65
CA THR A 86 1.92 -26.97 6.93
C THR A 86 1.97 -28.30 6.19
N ILE A 87 2.28 -28.29 4.89
CA ILE A 87 2.39 -29.52 4.08
C ILE A 87 3.52 -30.42 4.63
N LEU A 88 4.70 -29.85 4.89
CA LEU A 88 5.83 -30.59 5.41
C LEU A 88 5.57 -31.22 6.78
N ARG A 89 4.76 -30.54 7.62
CA ARG A 89 4.33 -31.05 8.93
C ARG A 89 3.30 -32.16 8.80
N GLN A 90 2.28 -31.98 7.97
CA GLN A 90 1.22 -32.98 7.76
C GLN A 90 1.73 -34.24 7.10
N CYS A 91 2.81 -34.14 6.32
CA CYS A 91 3.45 -35.29 5.68
C CYS A 91 4.57 -35.91 6.49
N GLU A 92 4.72 -35.54 7.76
CA GLU A 92 5.75 -36.05 8.68
C GLU A 92 7.20 -35.98 8.15
N THR A 93 7.41 -35.27 7.04
CA THR A 93 8.73 -35.03 6.45
C THR A 93 9.60 -34.13 7.33
N THR A 94 8.98 -33.36 8.22
CA THR A 94 9.65 -32.46 9.16
C THR A 94 9.15 -32.67 10.57
N THR A 95 10.08 -32.53 11.54
CA THR A 95 9.74 -32.64 12.96
C THR A 95 8.98 -31.40 13.45
N ILE A 96 8.25 -31.53 14.57
CA ILE A 96 7.59 -30.39 15.24
C ILE A 96 8.58 -29.24 15.50
N ALA A 97 9.82 -29.55 15.88
CA ALA A 97 10.85 -28.54 16.09
C ALA A 97 11.21 -27.76 14.81
N SER A 98 11.27 -28.44 13.67
CA SER A 98 11.53 -27.82 12.37
C SER A 98 10.44 -26.81 11.99
N SER A 99 9.18 -27.07 12.37
CA SER A 99 8.06 -26.16 12.12
C SER A 99 8.21 -24.82 12.83
N PHE A 100 8.84 -24.78 14.01
CA PHE A 100 9.09 -23.53 14.73
C PHE A 100 10.11 -22.62 14.03
N TYR A 101 11.07 -23.17 13.29
CA TYR A 101 11.99 -22.34 12.49
C TYR A 101 11.27 -21.67 11.31
N TRP A 102 10.28 -22.33 10.69
CA TRP A 102 9.42 -21.68 9.70
C TRP A 102 8.60 -20.54 10.32
N SER A 103 8.08 -20.74 11.54
CA SER A 103 7.35 -19.70 12.28
C SER A 103 8.19 -18.44 12.57
N VAL A 104 9.51 -18.56 12.68
CA VAL A 104 10.42 -17.41 12.78
C VAL A 104 10.34 -16.55 11.52
N ALA A 105 10.51 -17.16 10.35
CA ALA A 105 10.46 -16.45 9.07
C ALA A 105 9.07 -15.82 8.83
N ILE A 106 8.01 -16.59 9.07
CA ILE A 106 6.61 -16.14 8.95
C ILE A 106 6.37 -14.90 9.83
N SER A 107 6.84 -14.91 11.08
CA SER A 107 6.67 -13.78 12.00
C SER A 107 7.37 -12.52 11.50
N ILE A 108 8.60 -12.65 11.01
CA ILE A 108 9.40 -11.53 10.51
C ILE A 108 8.76 -10.93 9.25
N PHE A 109 8.42 -11.75 8.26
CA PHE A 109 7.81 -11.29 7.02
C PHE A 109 6.44 -10.64 7.24
N THR A 110 5.64 -11.17 8.16
CA THR A 110 4.34 -10.59 8.53
C THR A 110 4.51 -9.20 9.14
N MET A 111 5.42 -9.04 10.10
CA MET A 111 5.62 -7.74 10.77
C MET A 111 6.18 -6.68 9.82
N ILE A 112 7.12 -7.06 8.94
CA ILE A 112 7.64 -6.16 7.90
C ILE A 112 6.52 -5.75 6.94
N SER A 113 5.69 -6.71 6.52
CA SER A 113 4.55 -6.44 5.64
C SER A 113 3.57 -5.45 6.27
N TYR A 114 3.15 -5.66 7.51
CA TYR A 114 2.20 -4.78 8.20
C TYR A 114 2.77 -3.38 8.41
N TRP A 115 4.04 -3.27 8.79
CA TRP A 115 4.70 -1.98 8.93
C TRP A 115 4.77 -1.23 7.60
N LEU A 116 5.20 -1.89 6.52
CA LEU A 116 5.23 -1.28 5.18
C LEU A 116 3.84 -0.89 4.69
N PHE A 117 2.81 -1.66 5.05
CA PHE A 117 1.44 -1.33 4.68
C PHE A 117 0.98 -0.04 5.36
N LEU A 118 1.32 0.12 6.64
CA LEU A 118 1.08 1.36 7.37
C LEU A 118 1.85 2.54 6.77
N VAL A 119 3.09 2.34 6.29
CA VAL A 119 3.85 3.37 5.54
C VAL A 119 3.09 3.83 4.30
N VAL A 120 2.50 2.90 3.54
CA VAL A 120 1.73 3.24 2.33
C VAL A 120 0.49 4.06 2.69
N VAL A 121 -0.29 3.63 3.68
CA VAL A 121 -1.56 4.28 4.04
C VAL A 121 -1.34 5.58 4.80
N VAL A 122 -0.49 5.58 5.82
CA VAL A 122 -0.33 6.74 6.72
C VAL A 122 0.53 7.82 6.08
N PHE A 123 1.63 7.45 5.42
CA PHE A 123 2.53 8.44 4.85
C PHE A 123 2.29 8.69 3.37
N THR A 124 2.26 7.64 2.55
CA THR A 124 2.23 7.83 1.08
C THR A 124 0.89 8.42 0.63
N LEU A 125 -0.24 7.81 1.03
CA LEU A 125 -1.57 8.29 0.65
C LEU A 125 -1.84 9.72 1.15
N ASN A 126 -1.60 10.01 2.44
CA ASN A 126 -1.81 11.36 2.99
C ASN A 126 -0.92 12.41 2.32
N THR A 127 0.33 12.07 2.01
CA THR A 127 1.24 12.99 1.31
C THR A 127 0.74 13.27 -0.11
N MET A 128 0.25 12.27 -0.83
CA MET A 128 -0.30 12.46 -2.18
C MET A 128 -1.59 13.29 -2.17
N LEU A 129 -2.52 13.02 -1.24
CA LEU A 129 -3.75 13.79 -1.09
C LEU A 129 -3.46 15.26 -0.77
N ARG A 130 -2.46 15.53 0.08
CA ARG A 130 -2.05 16.90 0.42
C ARG A 130 -1.43 17.64 -0.76
N ARG A 131 -0.61 16.97 -1.57
CA ARG A 131 -0.04 17.58 -2.79
C ARG A 131 -1.12 18.08 -3.74
N GLN A 132 -2.27 17.40 -3.82
CA GLN A 132 -3.40 17.84 -4.66
C GLN A 132 -4.04 19.17 -4.21
N LEU A 133 -3.89 19.57 -2.94
CA LEU A 133 -4.42 20.84 -2.44
C LEU A 133 -3.62 22.07 -2.94
N GLY A 134 -2.45 21.90 -3.57
CA GLY A 134 -1.66 23.02 -4.07
C GLY A 134 -0.97 23.84 -2.97
N THR A 135 -1.09 23.45 -1.71
CA THR A 135 -0.30 23.97 -0.58
C THR A 135 1.13 23.40 -0.64
N GLY A 136 1.84 23.75 -1.72
CA GLY A 136 3.23 23.36 -2.00
C GLY A 136 4.24 23.93 -0.99
N HIS A 137 3.83 24.90 -0.16
CA HIS A 137 4.58 25.30 1.02
C HIS A 137 4.37 24.28 2.14
N SER A 138 5.23 23.27 2.07
CA SER A 138 5.58 22.30 3.09
C SER A 138 5.55 22.87 4.52
N ASN A 139 4.41 22.76 5.20
CA ASN A 139 4.42 22.66 6.65
C ASN A 139 5.11 21.34 6.98
N ALA A 140 6.42 21.41 7.23
CA ALA A 140 7.29 20.26 7.52
C ALA A 140 6.68 19.35 8.60
N ILE A 141 5.95 19.95 9.53
CA ILE A 141 5.12 19.33 10.58
C ILE A 141 4.27 18.16 10.05
N PHE A 142 3.64 18.31 8.87
CA PHE A 142 2.76 17.28 8.32
C PHE A 142 3.47 16.13 7.61
N LYS A 143 4.78 16.22 7.41
CA LYS A 143 5.62 15.09 7.00
C LYS A 143 6.32 14.45 8.20
N ILE A 144 6.77 15.28 9.13
CA ILE A 144 7.53 14.85 10.32
C ILE A 144 6.66 14.01 11.24
N ILE A 145 5.42 14.43 11.54
CA ILE A 145 4.55 13.70 12.48
C ILE A 145 4.20 12.29 11.98
N PRO A 146 3.69 12.09 10.74
CA PRO A 146 3.43 10.73 10.24
C PRO A 146 4.70 9.87 10.16
N LEU A 147 5.85 10.47 9.83
CA LEU A 147 7.13 9.76 9.78
C LEU A 147 7.57 9.31 11.18
N ALA A 148 7.43 10.15 12.20
CA ALA A 148 7.75 9.81 13.58
C ALA A 148 6.86 8.67 14.10
N ILE A 149 5.56 8.71 13.80
CA ILE A 149 4.61 7.63 14.14
C ILE A 149 5.03 6.32 13.48
N ILE A 150 5.34 6.35 12.19
CA ILE A 150 5.81 5.18 11.42
C ILE A 150 7.12 4.63 11.97
N ALA A 151 8.05 5.51 12.36
CA ALA A 151 9.33 5.11 12.93
C ALA A 151 9.13 4.41 14.28
N LEU A 152 8.29 4.98 15.15
CA LEU A 152 7.94 4.37 16.45
C LEU A 152 7.26 3.01 16.27
N ILE A 153 6.28 2.90 15.38
CA ILE A 153 5.62 1.62 15.07
C ILE A 153 6.59 0.64 14.42
N GLY A 154 7.55 1.12 13.61
CA GLY A 154 8.59 0.29 13.01
C GLY A 154 9.53 -0.31 14.06
N VAL A 155 9.96 0.50 15.04
CA VAL A 155 10.76 0.00 16.18
C VAL A 155 9.96 -1.06 16.94
N LEU A 156 8.69 -0.80 17.25
CA LEU A 156 7.81 -1.76 17.90
C LEU A 156 7.64 -3.05 17.08
N ALA A 157 7.48 -2.94 15.75
CA ALA A 157 7.39 -4.10 14.85
C ALA A 157 8.66 -4.96 14.92
N CYS A 158 9.84 -4.33 14.92
CA CYS A 158 11.12 -5.03 15.09
C CYS A 158 11.22 -5.74 16.44
N VAL A 159 10.80 -5.10 17.53
CA VAL A 159 10.82 -5.72 18.87
C VAL A 159 9.84 -6.89 18.95
N VAL A 160 8.61 -6.74 18.43
CA VAL A 160 7.63 -7.83 18.37
C VAL A 160 8.14 -8.99 17.52
N ALA A 161 8.69 -8.71 16.34
CA ALA A 161 9.26 -9.72 15.46
C ALA A 161 10.44 -10.44 16.10
N GLY A 162 11.35 -9.70 16.75
CA GLY A 162 12.51 -10.24 17.44
C GLY A 162 12.13 -11.14 18.63
N MET A 163 11.21 -10.69 19.49
CA MET A 163 10.73 -11.51 20.60
C MET A 163 9.93 -12.72 20.12
N ALA A 164 9.11 -12.59 19.08
CA ALA A 164 8.40 -13.73 18.48
C ALA A 164 9.38 -14.74 17.87
N ALA A 165 10.42 -14.27 17.17
CA ALA A 165 11.48 -15.11 16.63
C ALA A 165 12.23 -15.86 17.73
N TYR A 166 12.60 -15.15 18.81
CA TYR A 166 13.27 -15.74 19.97
C TYR A 166 12.40 -16.81 20.63
N LEU A 167 11.12 -16.51 20.90
CA LEU A 167 10.18 -17.46 21.49
C LEU A 167 10.03 -18.72 20.64
N ASN A 168 9.86 -18.58 19.32
CA ASN A 168 9.75 -19.71 18.41
C ASN A 168 11.05 -20.53 18.37
N ALA A 169 12.21 -19.88 18.33
CA ALA A 169 13.51 -20.57 18.31
C ALA A 169 13.76 -21.37 19.61
N GLU A 170 13.48 -20.79 20.77
CA GLU A 170 13.61 -21.48 22.07
C GLU A 170 12.60 -22.62 22.19
N THR A 171 11.37 -22.42 21.72
CA THR A 171 10.37 -23.50 21.68
C THR A 171 10.84 -24.65 20.81
N GLY A 172 11.37 -24.37 19.61
CA GLY A 172 11.98 -25.39 18.74
C GLY A 172 13.10 -26.17 19.42
N ARG A 173 13.98 -25.49 20.17
CA ARG A 173 15.07 -26.12 20.93
C ARG A 173 14.56 -27.09 21.99
N ILE A 174 13.48 -26.74 22.71
CA ILE A 174 12.85 -27.62 23.71
C ILE A 174 12.33 -28.90 23.05
N TYR A 175 11.73 -28.80 21.86
CA TYR A 175 11.24 -29.99 21.14
C TYR A 175 12.38 -30.84 20.55
N THR A 176 13.53 -30.27 20.20
CA THR A 176 14.70 -31.05 19.73
C THR A 176 15.52 -31.68 20.85
N SER A 177 15.60 -31.05 22.01
CA SER A 177 16.52 -31.44 23.08
C SER A 177 15.76 -32.11 24.23
N ARG A 178 16.26 -33.23 24.77
CA ARG A 178 15.70 -33.88 25.97
C ARG A 178 15.86 -33.03 27.26
N TYR A 179 16.16 -31.74 27.14
CA TYR A 179 16.42 -30.86 28.28
C TYR A 179 15.12 -30.23 28.79
N ARG A 180 14.57 -30.84 29.84
CA ARG A 180 13.42 -30.36 30.64
C ARG A 180 13.58 -28.95 31.25
N TYR A 181 14.79 -28.39 31.24
CA TYR A 181 15.10 -27.11 31.90
C TYR A 181 14.69 -25.85 31.11
N GLY A 182 14.28 -25.96 29.84
CA GLY A 182 13.90 -24.79 29.03
C GLY A 182 12.46 -24.27 29.23
N TYR A 183 11.58 -25.08 29.83
CA TYR A 183 10.14 -24.78 29.90
C TYR A 183 9.81 -23.55 30.77
N SER A 184 10.61 -23.28 31.81
CA SER A 184 10.40 -22.14 32.71
C SER A 184 10.64 -20.78 32.04
N ASN A 185 11.55 -20.73 31.06
CA ASN A 185 11.93 -19.48 30.39
C ASN A 185 10.97 -19.12 29.24
N VAL A 186 10.31 -20.11 28.63
CA VAL A 186 9.32 -19.85 27.57
C VAL A 186 8.05 -19.21 28.15
N GLY A 187 7.56 -19.74 29.29
CA GLY A 187 6.38 -19.20 29.96
C GLY A 187 6.52 -17.74 30.39
N SER A 188 7.72 -17.32 30.84
CA SER A 188 7.98 -15.94 31.26
C SER A 188 8.02 -14.93 30.10
N ILE A 189 8.18 -15.39 28.85
CA ILE A 189 8.27 -14.54 27.66
C ILE A 189 6.93 -14.46 26.90
N VAL A 190 6.08 -15.48 27.00
CA VAL A 190 4.76 -15.49 26.33
C VAL A 190 3.90 -14.32 26.78
N TYR A 191 3.78 -14.09 28.09
CA TYR A 191 2.96 -13.01 28.63
C TYR A 191 3.39 -11.60 28.18
N PRO A 192 4.68 -11.20 28.31
CA PRO A 192 5.13 -9.88 27.83
C PRO A 192 5.04 -9.74 26.31
N LEU A 193 5.24 -10.83 25.53
CA LEU A 193 5.05 -10.79 24.08
C LEU A 193 3.58 -10.53 23.70
N SER A 194 2.63 -11.21 24.35
CA SER A 194 1.20 -10.97 24.14
C SER A 194 0.83 -9.52 24.47
N GLY A 195 1.34 -8.99 25.58
CA GLY A 195 1.15 -7.57 25.96
C GLY A 195 1.71 -6.62 24.90
N LEU A 196 2.90 -6.89 24.38
CA LEU A 196 3.50 -6.07 23.33
C LEU A 196 2.71 -6.14 22.01
N ARG A 197 2.16 -7.30 21.64
CA ARG A 197 1.29 -7.44 20.46
C ARG A 197 0.02 -6.60 20.60
N VAL A 198 -0.62 -6.61 21.77
CA VAL A 198 -1.79 -5.77 22.05
C VAL A 198 -1.42 -4.29 21.93
N ALA A 199 -0.30 -3.86 22.50
CA ALA A 199 0.19 -2.49 22.39
C ALA A 199 0.46 -2.08 20.92
N PHE A 200 1.13 -2.96 20.17
CA PHE A 200 1.41 -2.76 18.74
C PHE A 200 0.12 -2.54 17.93
N TYR A 201 -0.85 -3.45 18.02
CA TYR A 201 -2.09 -3.34 17.25
C TYR A 201 -2.98 -2.17 17.72
N SER A 202 -2.91 -1.80 19.00
CA SER A 202 -3.61 -0.62 19.52
C SER A 202 -3.04 0.67 18.93
N LEU A 203 -1.71 0.82 18.91
CA LEU A 203 -1.05 1.98 18.30
C LEU A 203 -1.21 2.00 16.78
N TYR A 204 -1.21 0.81 16.15
CA TYR A 204 -1.53 0.65 14.73
C TYR A 204 -2.93 1.18 14.43
N LEU A 205 -3.94 0.78 15.22
CA LEU A 205 -5.32 1.23 15.09
C LEU A 205 -5.46 2.75 15.26
N ILE A 206 -4.86 3.32 16.31
CA ILE A 206 -4.87 4.77 16.55
C ILE A 206 -4.26 5.51 15.35
N SER A 207 -3.15 5.01 14.82
CA SER A 207 -2.48 5.61 13.68
C SER A 207 -3.34 5.57 12.41
N LEU A 208 -4.09 4.49 12.20
CA LEU A 208 -5.05 4.39 11.11
C LEU A 208 -6.21 5.38 11.27
N LEU A 209 -6.75 5.54 12.47
CA LEU A 209 -7.84 6.49 12.74
C LEU A 209 -7.39 7.93 12.52
N VAL A 210 -6.22 8.30 13.04
CA VAL A 210 -5.62 9.63 12.83
C VAL A 210 -5.34 9.86 11.34
N SER A 211 -4.76 8.88 10.65
CA SER A 211 -4.51 8.93 9.21
C SER A 211 -5.80 9.08 8.39
N GLY A 212 -6.83 8.30 8.71
CA GLY A 212 -8.14 8.36 8.06
C GLY A 212 -8.81 9.71 8.25
N ALA A 213 -8.77 10.26 9.47
CA ALA A 213 -9.30 11.60 9.76
C ALA A 213 -8.54 12.70 8.98
N LEU A 214 -7.20 12.59 8.88
CA LEU A 214 -6.40 13.51 8.09
C LEU A 214 -6.72 13.42 6.60
N ALA A 215 -6.84 12.21 6.06
CA ALA A 215 -7.22 11.99 4.67
C ALA A 215 -8.62 12.55 4.37
N LEU A 216 -9.58 12.31 5.27
CA LEU A 216 -10.95 12.81 5.17
C LEU A 216 -11.00 14.34 5.18
N LYS A 217 -10.32 14.98 6.13
CA LYS A 217 -10.20 16.46 6.20
C LYS A 217 -9.61 17.03 4.91
N THR A 218 -8.58 16.36 4.37
CA THR A 218 -7.91 16.75 3.13
C THR A 218 -8.87 16.67 1.94
N ILE A 219 -9.66 15.60 1.84
CA ILE A 219 -10.66 15.42 0.77
C ILE A 219 -11.82 16.40 0.90
N MET A 220 -12.32 16.65 2.11
CA MET A 220 -13.35 17.69 2.33
C MET A 220 -12.84 19.07 1.92
N SER A 221 -11.57 19.38 2.19
CA SER A 221 -10.93 20.62 1.73
C SER A 221 -10.81 20.67 0.20
N LEU A 222 -10.49 19.55 -0.46
CA LEU A 222 -10.47 19.47 -1.93
C LEU A 222 -11.86 19.70 -2.53
N ARG A 223 -12.90 19.15 -1.90
CA ARG A 223 -14.30 19.34 -2.32
C ARG A 223 -14.73 20.80 -2.16
N LYS A 224 -14.39 21.45 -1.04
CA LYS A 224 -14.64 22.88 -0.83
C LYS A 224 -13.92 23.75 -1.86
N ALA A 225 -12.73 23.33 -2.31
CA ALA A 225 -11.97 24.00 -3.36
C ALA A 225 -12.43 23.66 -4.80
N GLY A 226 -13.58 22.99 -4.97
CA GLY A 226 -14.14 22.67 -6.29
C GLY A 226 -13.35 21.62 -7.08
N LYS A 227 -12.41 20.89 -6.46
CA LYS A 227 -11.64 19.83 -7.13
C LYS A 227 -12.39 18.50 -7.08
N ALA A 228 -12.21 17.67 -8.12
CA ALA A 228 -12.84 16.36 -8.26
C ALA A 228 -12.38 15.36 -7.16
N GLY A 229 -13.00 15.44 -5.98
CA GLY A 229 -12.71 14.59 -4.81
C GLY A 229 -13.88 13.73 -4.33
N GLY A 230 -15.05 13.79 -5.00
CA GLY A 230 -16.27 13.12 -4.57
C GLY A 230 -16.18 11.59 -4.57
N ASP A 231 -15.78 10.98 -5.69
CA ASP A 231 -15.64 9.52 -5.79
C ASP A 231 -14.42 9.00 -5.01
N LEU A 232 -13.34 9.78 -4.97
CA LEU A 232 -12.13 9.49 -4.17
C LEU A 232 -12.44 9.36 -2.66
N LEU A 233 -13.42 10.13 -2.17
CA LEU A 233 -13.88 10.06 -0.77
C LEU A 233 -14.39 8.66 -0.42
N GLY A 234 -15.19 8.06 -1.30
CA GLY A 234 -15.77 6.73 -1.08
C GLY A 234 -14.69 5.67 -0.94
N TRP A 235 -13.70 5.67 -1.84
CA TRP A 235 -12.60 4.71 -1.79
C TRP A 235 -11.68 4.87 -0.58
N VAL A 236 -11.38 6.10 -0.17
CA VAL A 236 -10.55 6.35 1.02
C VAL A 236 -11.30 5.98 2.30
N LEU A 237 -12.61 6.23 2.36
CA LEU A 237 -13.44 5.80 3.48
C LEU A 237 -13.52 4.27 3.54
N ALA A 238 -13.76 3.60 2.41
CA ALA A 238 -13.79 2.15 2.30
C ALA A 238 -12.46 1.51 2.72
N LEU A 239 -11.33 2.08 2.28
CA LEU A 239 -10.00 1.68 2.73
C LEU A 239 -9.86 1.81 4.25
N THR A 240 -10.25 2.94 4.82
CA THR A 240 -10.11 3.19 6.27
C THR A 240 -10.96 2.20 7.07
N ILE A 241 -12.19 1.94 6.65
CA ILE A 241 -13.09 0.97 7.28
C ILE A 241 -12.51 -0.45 7.19
N ALA A 242 -12.04 -0.87 6.01
CA ALA A 242 -11.43 -2.19 5.84
C ALA A 242 -10.19 -2.35 6.73
N MET A 243 -9.34 -1.32 6.78
CA MET A 243 -8.12 -1.30 7.59
C MET A 243 -8.43 -1.39 9.10
N VAL A 244 -9.39 -0.60 9.56
CA VAL A 244 -9.86 -0.63 10.95
C VAL A 244 -10.46 -1.99 11.28
N PHE A 245 -11.28 -2.55 10.38
CA PHE A 245 -11.94 -3.84 10.58
C PHE A 245 -10.95 -4.98 10.84
N TRP A 246 -10.00 -5.21 9.93
CA TRP A 246 -9.04 -6.32 10.14
C TRP A 246 -8.10 -6.06 11.32
N THR A 247 -7.76 -4.79 11.60
CA THR A 247 -6.94 -4.43 12.76
C THR A 247 -7.67 -4.74 14.07
N ILE A 248 -8.97 -4.44 14.17
CA ILE A 248 -9.80 -4.79 15.34
C ILE A 248 -9.87 -6.31 15.49
N CYS A 249 -10.13 -7.06 14.42
CA CYS A 249 -10.14 -8.53 14.49
C CYS A 249 -8.80 -9.09 14.98
N THR A 250 -7.69 -8.51 14.52
CA THR A 250 -6.34 -8.92 14.95
C THR A 250 -6.08 -8.55 16.41
N LEU A 251 -6.56 -7.38 16.85
CA LEU A 251 -6.47 -6.94 18.24
C LEU A 251 -7.27 -7.85 19.18
N VAL A 252 -8.47 -8.28 18.77
CA VAL A 252 -9.28 -9.25 19.53
C VAL A 252 -8.49 -10.56 19.71
N GLY A 253 -7.89 -11.08 18.63
CA GLY A 253 -7.03 -12.27 18.71
C GLY A 253 -5.82 -12.07 19.64
N ALA A 254 -5.20 -10.89 19.63
CA ALA A 254 -4.10 -10.55 20.53
C ALA A 254 -4.55 -10.48 22.00
N VAL A 255 -5.73 -9.91 22.28
CA VAL A 255 -6.28 -9.83 23.64
C VAL A 255 -6.65 -11.23 24.17
N TRP A 256 -7.23 -12.09 23.33
CA TRP A 256 -7.48 -13.49 23.73
C TRP A 256 -6.19 -14.22 24.11
N SER A 257 -5.09 -13.96 23.39
CA SER A 257 -3.78 -14.53 23.75
C SER A 257 -3.21 -14.01 25.07
N LEU A 258 -3.70 -12.87 25.58
CA LEU A 258 -3.29 -12.27 26.86
C LEU A 258 -4.11 -12.80 28.04
N GLN A 259 -5.41 -13.05 27.83
CA GLN A 259 -6.32 -13.60 28.86
C GLN A 259 -6.02 -15.08 29.20
N GLY A 260 -5.13 -15.71 28.43
CA GLY A 260 -4.74 -17.10 28.60
C GLY A 260 -5.77 -18.08 28.06
N TYR A 261 -5.33 -19.32 27.84
CA TYR A 261 -6.17 -20.44 27.36
C TYR A 261 -7.36 -20.77 28.30
N TYR A 262 -7.37 -20.21 29.52
CA TYR A 262 -8.36 -20.45 30.56
C TYR A 262 -9.53 -19.46 30.56
N ALA A 263 -9.55 -18.47 29.66
CA ALA A 263 -10.76 -17.70 29.44
C ALA A 263 -11.82 -18.64 28.82
N SER A 264 -12.96 -18.81 29.51
CA SER A 264 -14.09 -19.66 29.09
C SER A 264 -14.69 -19.32 27.72
N THR A 265 -14.19 -18.27 27.07
CA THR A 265 -14.62 -17.74 25.78
C THR A 265 -13.70 -18.12 24.61
N TYR A 266 -12.54 -18.77 24.85
CA TYR A 266 -11.63 -19.17 23.76
C TYR A 266 -12.16 -20.42 23.06
N SER A 267 -12.51 -20.28 21.78
CA SER A 267 -12.90 -21.38 20.90
C SER A 267 -12.01 -21.38 19.66
N VAL A 268 -11.49 -22.56 19.28
CA VAL A 268 -10.65 -22.72 18.10
C VAL A 268 -11.40 -22.32 16.83
N ALA A 269 -12.69 -22.66 16.74
CA ALA A 269 -13.54 -22.24 15.63
C ALA A 269 -13.63 -20.71 15.51
N SER A 270 -13.75 -20.00 16.63
CA SER A 270 -13.75 -18.54 16.65
C SER A 270 -12.41 -17.95 16.23
N TYR A 271 -11.29 -18.57 16.62
CA TYR A 271 -9.95 -18.16 16.20
C TYR A 271 -9.74 -18.34 14.68
N LEU A 272 -10.17 -19.48 14.13
CA LEU A 272 -10.13 -19.74 12.69
C LEU A 272 -11.01 -18.75 11.92
N ALA A 273 -12.24 -18.51 12.39
CA ALA A 273 -13.14 -17.52 11.78
C ALA A 273 -12.53 -16.11 11.79
N LEU A 274 -11.90 -15.69 12.90
CA LEU A 274 -11.15 -14.43 12.94
C LEU A 274 -10.03 -14.38 11.89
N GLY A 275 -9.33 -15.49 11.66
CA GLY A 275 -8.31 -15.60 10.61
C GLY A 275 -8.86 -15.27 9.22
N TYR A 276 -10.02 -15.83 8.86
CA TYR A 276 -10.70 -15.50 7.60
C TYR A 276 -11.10 -14.03 7.51
N LEU A 277 -11.64 -13.47 8.59
CA LEU A 277 -12.05 -12.05 8.63
C LEU A 277 -10.86 -11.10 8.49
N VAL A 278 -9.74 -11.40 9.16
CA VAL A 278 -8.50 -10.62 9.07
C VAL A 278 -7.99 -10.64 7.63
N ASN A 279 -7.83 -11.83 7.05
CA ASN A 279 -7.33 -11.97 5.69
C ASN A 279 -8.27 -11.31 4.65
N PHE A 280 -9.59 -11.42 4.84
CA PHE A 280 -10.59 -10.76 4.02
C PHE A 280 -10.46 -9.23 4.06
N GLY A 281 -10.40 -8.66 5.27
CA GLY A 281 -10.24 -7.21 5.43
C GLY A 281 -8.89 -6.70 4.90
N GLN A 282 -7.81 -7.49 5.03
CA GLN A 282 -6.52 -7.18 4.42
C GLN A 282 -6.58 -7.17 2.90
N ALA A 283 -7.15 -8.22 2.29
CA ALA A 283 -7.32 -8.30 0.84
C ALA A 283 -8.13 -7.12 0.29
N LEU A 284 -9.25 -6.77 0.95
CA LEU A 284 -10.04 -5.59 0.60
C LEU A 284 -9.23 -4.29 0.71
N SER A 285 -8.41 -4.15 1.75
CA SER A 285 -7.56 -2.97 1.94
C SER A 285 -6.58 -2.80 0.78
N PHE A 286 -5.95 -3.89 0.30
CA PHE A 286 -5.09 -3.83 -0.88
C PHE A 286 -5.87 -3.49 -2.16
N ILE A 287 -7.06 -4.07 -2.35
CA ILE A 287 -7.93 -3.76 -3.49
C ILE A 287 -8.30 -2.27 -3.49
N PHE A 288 -8.73 -1.72 -2.36
CA PHE A 288 -9.09 -0.31 -2.26
C PHE A 288 -7.90 0.62 -2.53
N ILE A 289 -6.69 0.26 -2.10
CA ILE A 289 -5.48 1.02 -2.47
C ILE A 289 -5.25 1.02 -3.99
N LEU A 290 -5.46 -0.12 -4.67
CA LEU A 290 -5.36 -0.17 -6.13
C LEU A 290 -6.44 0.68 -6.81
N CYS A 291 -7.68 0.67 -6.30
CA CYS A 291 -8.76 1.54 -6.78
C CYS A 291 -8.39 3.03 -6.62
N ILE A 292 -7.89 3.42 -5.45
CA ILE A 292 -7.42 4.77 -5.18
C ILE A 292 -6.29 5.14 -6.15
N ALA A 293 -5.30 4.27 -6.34
CA ALA A 293 -4.17 4.55 -7.22
C ALA A 293 -4.56 4.74 -8.70
N LYS A 294 -5.60 4.02 -9.16
CA LYS A 294 -6.11 4.14 -10.53
C LYS A 294 -7.03 5.35 -10.74
N HIS A 295 -7.51 5.96 -9.65
CA HIS A 295 -8.54 7.00 -9.71
C HIS A 295 -8.14 8.20 -10.58
N VAL A 296 -9.12 8.79 -11.27
CA VAL A 296 -8.92 9.85 -12.28
C VAL A 296 -8.41 11.16 -11.65
N SER A 297 -8.66 11.38 -10.35
CA SER A 297 -8.21 12.57 -9.61
C SER A 297 -6.70 12.84 -9.69
N TRP A 298 -5.89 11.83 -10.04
CA TRP A 298 -4.44 11.97 -10.18
C TRP A 298 -3.99 12.54 -11.53
N LYS A 299 -4.87 12.68 -12.52
CA LYS A 299 -4.51 13.15 -13.88
C LYS A 299 -4.31 14.67 -13.99
N THR A 300 -4.62 15.44 -12.97
CA THR A 300 -4.71 16.91 -13.06
C THR A 300 -3.60 17.63 -12.29
N THR A 301 -2.33 17.43 -12.67
CA THR A 301 -1.23 18.21 -12.07
C THR A 301 -0.06 18.45 -13.03
N THR A 302 -0.36 18.74 -14.29
CA THR A 302 0.60 19.38 -15.22
C THR A 302 -0.17 20.43 -15.99
N GLY A 303 0.10 21.70 -15.68
CA GLY A 303 -0.56 22.85 -16.28
C GLY A 303 -1.35 23.64 -15.25
N ALA A 304 -0.79 24.77 -14.83
CA ALA A 304 -1.60 25.90 -14.43
C ALA A 304 -2.40 26.33 -15.65
N GLU A 305 -3.57 25.73 -15.85
CA GLU A 305 -4.65 26.39 -16.57
C GLU A 305 -5.81 26.48 -15.58
N PRO A 306 -6.36 27.68 -15.33
CA PRO A 306 -7.58 27.77 -14.56
C PRO A 306 -8.60 26.91 -15.30
N MET A 307 -9.31 26.06 -14.56
CA MET A 307 -10.47 25.36 -15.11
C MET A 307 -11.39 26.43 -15.70
N ALA A 308 -11.36 26.58 -17.03
CA ALA A 308 -12.37 27.28 -17.76
C ALA A 308 -13.65 26.52 -17.43
N TYR A 309 -14.48 27.14 -16.59
CA TYR A 309 -15.91 26.88 -16.65
C TYR A 309 -16.27 26.91 -18.13
N GLN A 310 -16.74 25.78 -18.67
CA GLN A 310 -17.62 25.85 -19.83
C GLN A 310 -18.87 26.59 -19.36
N SER A 311 -18.79 27.92 -19.31
CA SER A 311 -19.96 28.77 -19.43
C SER A 311 -20.46 28.53 -20.85
N GLN A 312 -21.43 27.63 -20.98
CA GLN A 312 -22.31 27.52 -22.12
C GLN A 312 -23.05 28.86 -22.26
N TYR A 313 -22.36 29.85 -22.84
CA TYR A 313 -22.97 31.10 -23.26
C TYR A 313 -23.74 30.78 -24.52
N SER A 314 -25.06 30.73 -24.39
CA SER A 314 -25.99 30.74 -25.52
C SER A 314 -25.66 31.95 -26.40
N PRO A 315 -25.50 31.83 -27.73
CA PRO A 315 -25.25 32.98 -28.58
C PRO A 315 -26.56 33.78 -28.67
N VAL A 316 -26.64 34.86 -27.88
CA VAL A 316 -27.63 35.91 -28.12
C VAL A 316 -27.18 36.64 -29.37
N ALA A 317 -27.93 36.43 -30.46
CA ALA A 317 -27.81 37.21 -31.68
C ALA A 317 -28.00 38.69 -31.35
N ASN A 318 -26.98 39.51 -31.62
CA ASN A 318 -27.12 40.96 -31.60
C ASN A 318 -26.89 41.49 -33.03
N PRO A 319 -27.91 42.08 -33.69
CA PRO A 319 -27.78 42.58 -35.05
C PRO A 319 -27.10 43.96 -35.09
N ALA A 320 -26.15 44.07 -36.02
CA ALA A 320 -25.74 45.24 -36.80
C ALA A 320 -25.75 46.63 -36.14
N ALA A 321 -24.55 47.18 -35.93
CA ALA A 321 -24.31 48.62 -36.01
C ALA A 321 -23.05 48.87 -36.85
N GLN A 322 -23.26 49.34 -38.08
CA GLN A 322 -22.20 49.75 -39.01
C GLN A 322 -21.65 51.14 -38.65
N PRO A 323 -20.34 51.38 -38.78
CA PRO A 323 -19.81 52.73 -38.91
C PRO A 323 -19.69 53.15 -40.38
N TYR A 324 -20.24 54.33 -40.66
CA TYR A 324 -20.10 55.11 -41.88
C TYR A 324 -18.64 55.21 -42.39
N GLN A 325 -18.43 55.03 -43.69
CA GLN A 325 -17.21 55.37 -44.43
C GLN A 325 -17.52 56.51 -45.42
N PRO A 326 -16.74 57.61 -45.44
CA PRO A 326 -16.94 58.69 -46.39
C PRO A 326 -16.25 58.43 -47.74
N TYR A 327 -16.91 58.98 -48.75
CA TYR A 327 -16.72 58.92 -50.20
C TYR A 327 -15.32 59.37 -50.68
N GLY A 328 -14.72 58.60 -51.60
CA GLY A 328 -13.52 58.99 -52.35
C GLY A 328 -13.43 58.20 -53.66
N HIS A 329 -13.48 58.91 -54.79
CA HIS A 329 -13.76 58.40 -56.13
C HIS A 329 -12.48 58.28 -56.98
N ASN A 330 -12.41 57.20 -57.79
CA ASN A 330 -11.61 56.97 -59.03
C ASN A 330 -10.08 56.75 -58.93
N ASN A 331 -9.60 55.55 -59.32
CA ASN A 331 -9.12 55.27 -60.68
C ASN A 331 -8.82 53.77 -60.94
N LEU A 332 -8.76 53.40 -62.23
CA LEU A 332 -8.78 52.07 -62.86
C LEU A 332 -7.49 51.19 -62.73
N ASN A 333 -7.69 49.89 -63.09
CA ASN A 333 -6.72 48.82 -63.47
C ASN A 333 -5.96 48.16 -62.31
N GLY A 334 -5.79 46.83 -62.18
CA GLY A 334 -5.96 45.68 -63.07
C GLY A 334 -4.77 44.72 -62.82
N HIS A 335 -5.03 43.43 -62.55
CA HIS A 335 -4.07 42.32 -62.35
C HIS A 335 -3.21 42.36 -61.06
N ALA A 336 -2.60 41.30 -60.53
CA ALA A 336 -2.76 39.84 -60.44
C ALA A 336 -1.45 39.36 -59.74
N ASN A 337 -1.51 38.24 -59.01
CA ASN A 337 -0.40 37.45 -58.45
C ASN A 337 0.34 37.97 -57.20
N GLU A 338 0.57 37.03 -56.28
CA GLU A 338 1.83 36.69 -55.59
C GLU A 338 1.47 35.72 -54.44
N GLN A 339 1.65 34.40 -54.54
CA GLN A 339 2.89 33.62 -54.53
C GLN A 339 3.80 33.96 -53.35
N TYR A 340 3.77 33.14 -52.28
CA TYR A 340 4.89 33.03 -51.34
C TYR A 340 5.14 31.58 -50.94
N GLY A 341 6.20 31.01 -51.53
CA GLY A 341 6.95 29.87 -51.01
C GLY A 341 7.80 30.29 -49.81
N TYR A 342 7.90 29.44 -48.80
CA TYR A 342 9.01 28.50 -48.57
C TYR A 342 10.35 29.15 -48.17
N ASN A 343 10.58 29.10 -46.86
CA ASN A 343 11.68 28.37 -46.19
C ASN A 343 12.80 29.16 -45.49
N ALA A 344 13.05 28.63 -44.30
CA ALA A 344 14.36 28.33 -43.71
C ALA A 344 15.16 29.40 -42.95
N ASN A 345 15.58 28.90 -41.78
CA ASN A 345 16.78 29.17 -41.00
C ASN A 345 16.76 30.35 -40.02
N VAL A 346 16.83 30.11 -38.71
CA VAL A 346 17.85 29.45 -37.84
C VAL A 346 18.72 30.52 -37.16
N ASN A 347 18.61 30.54 -35.82
CA ASN A 347 19.53 31.03 -34.79
C ASN A 347 20.25 32.39 -34.99
N GLY A 348 19.88 33.35 -34.14
CA GLY A 348 20.74 34.48 -33.76
C GLY A 348 20.28 35.10 -32.43
N GLN A 349 21.06 34.93 -31.37
CA GLN A 349 20.97 35.76 -30.16
C GLN A 349 21.57 37.14 -30.46
N ALA A 350 20.89 38.23 -30.06
CA ALA A 350 21.52 39.52 -29.78
C ALA A 350 20.64 40.39 -28.86
N ASN A 351 21.32 41.05 -27.93
CA ASN A 351 20.83 41.93 -26.86
C ASN A 351 20.18 43.20 -27.42
N HIS A 352 19.14 43.73 -26.73
CA HIS A 352 18.89 45.17 -26.69
C HIS A 352 18.38 45.62 -25.32
N TYR A 353 19.19 46.50 -24.70
CA TYR A 353 18.80 47.41 -23.63
C TYR A 353 17.83 48.45 -24.18
N HIS A 354 16.82 48.84 -23.39
CA HIS A 354 16.23 50.17 -23.53
C HIS A 354 15.97 50.77 -22.15
N GLU A 355 16.67 51.87 -21.91
CA GLU A 355 16.55 52.82 -20.81
C GLU A 355 15.16 53.47 -20.78
N ALA A 356 14.66 53.74 -19.57
CA ALA A 356 13.51 54.59 -19.33
C ALA A 356 14.00 56.03 -19.07
N PRO A 357 13.34 57.06 -19.63
CA PRO A 357 13.75 58.45 -19.40
C PRO A 357 13.27 58.98 -18.04
N GLU A 358 14.20 59.66 -17.40
CA GLU A 358 14.10 60.43 -16.17
C GLU A 358 13.27 61.72 -16.37
N TYR A 359 12.34 62.01 -15.45
CA TYR A 359 11.63 63.29 -15.37
C TYR A 359 12.27 64.15 -14.28
N VAL A 360 12.88 65.27 -14.69
CA VAL A 360 13.42 66.32 -13.84
C VAL A 360 12.31 67.33 -13.52
N GLY A 361 12.14 67.65 -12.23
CA GLY A 361 11.26 68.71 -11.73
C GLY A 361 11.73 69.17 -10.35
N THR A 362 12.40 70.31 -10.35
CA THR A 362 13.29 70.92 -9.34
C THR A 362 12.63 71.56 -8.09
N ASN A 363 13.38 71.46 -6.99
CA ASN A 363 13.74 72.47 -5.98
C ASN A 363 12.71 73.07 -4.99
N ASN A 364 12.93 72.82 -3.69
CA ASN A 364 13.44 73.78 -2.67
C ASN A 364 13.44 73.06 -1.29
N ALA A 365 14.59 72.78 -0.65
CA ALA A 365 15.24 73.58 0.41
C ALA A 365 14.22 74.11 1.46
N ILE A 366 14.31 73.86 2.78
CA ILE A 366 15.38 74.21 3.74
C ILE A 366 15.17 73.42 5.05
N ARG A 367 16.29 73.17 5.74
CA ARG A 367 16.51 72.74 7.15
C ARG A 367 15.50 73.23 8.20
N ALA A 368 15.18 72.36 9.16
CA ALA A 368 15.61 72.47 10.56
C ALA A 368 15.52 71.09 11.22
#